data_AF-A0AB33ZUN2-F1
#
_entry.id   AF-A0AB33ZUN2-F1
#
_cell.length_a   1.000
_cell.length_b   1.000
_cell.length_c   1.000
_cell.angle_alpha   90.00
_cell.angle_beta   90.00
_cell.angle_gamma   90.00
#
_symmetry.space_group_name_H-M   'P 1'
#
loop_
_entity.id
_entity.type
_entity.pdbx_description
1 polymer ?
#
loop_
_entity_poly.entity_id
_entity_poly.type
_entity_poly.pdbx_seq_one_letter_code
_entity_poly.pdbx_strand_id
1 'polypeptide(L)'
;MYPYTLKEFCSIYENINKDQDQESNLKSEKIYRKMDLNNIEIGDFYSFCKNLLKEISKSKNTDGWYLGTLFPPFPDFDAMFFSKEKIIILELKHKIGTQNEKSVLNKFKKQNHLLKKLKNKLSNFDEKTEILYFLYINDSSTLLEYDLGNLTYSKVDFKYLANILNSVKKPLESNPIYELTRSDFLISPLNDFQSFKNGEYYLSDEQEYCEKQILQANGKGIFGVQGVAGSGKSLIAYDLLKKLKDKNILFIFPGNLREQHYNFQTNFDYIKFVSGKNLTAELLDAYEVVIVDEAQRLYFGNSDSALEILKSWIESNYQVKQIIFFYDAHQALGPKDCGNLLNNMLNTYCKDKKGKQYLLRESIRSNPEISAFVRRLSYLKNIPKKQITPELLKKHVEIKFFNEADEAKSWIQYKQNKNYTFLIPTGSRFLQASSDKFTDLSSISITTHEFLGEEQDKIITYIDDSFFYNKKGQLRVYNRTNYYFLDNELYVNLTRAREKLAIAIIGNFDIYLAIVRVIFDCK
;
A
#
# COMPACT_ATOMS: atom_id res chain seq x y z
N MET A 1 7.79 17.83 2.48
CA MET A 1 8.55 18.36 1.36
C MET A 1 8.32 19.84 1.35
N TYR A 2 9.41 20.58 1.51
CA TYR A 2 9.42 22.02 1.29
C TYR A 2 10.01 22.28 -0.10
N PRO A 3 9.45 23.20 -0.88
CA PRO A 3 9.93 23.44 -2.23
C PRO A 3 11.28 24.17 -2.19
N TYR A 4 11.98 24.15 -3.32
CA TYR A 4 13.15 24.97 -3.58
C TYR A 4 12.84 26.02 -4.64
N THR A 5 13.53 27.16 -4.53
CA THR A 5 13.86 27.92 -5.74
C THR A 5 15.07 27.31 -6.45
N LEU A 6 15.13 27.39 -7.78
CA LEU A 6 16.27 26.86 -8.54
C LEU A 6 17.60 27.52 -8.12
N LYS A 7 17.57 28.81 -7.76
CA LYS A 7 18.76 29.56 -7.31
C LYS A 7 19.19 29.13 -5.91
N GLU A 8 18.24 29.01 -4.99
CA GLU A 8 18.50 28.54 -3.63
C GLU A 8 19.14 27.15 -3.65
N PHE A 9 18.59 26.21 -4.44
CA PHE A 9 19.18 24.88 -4.58
C PHE A 9 20.63 24.95 -5.09
N CYS A 10 20.91 25.72 -6.14
CA CYS A 10 22.27 25.91 -6.64
C CYS A 10 23.21 26.45 -5.55
N SER A 11 22.78 27.49 -4.82
CA SER A 11 23.58 28.09 -3.77
C SER A 11 23.85 27.14 -2.61
N ILE A 12 22.84 26.39 -2.15
CA ILE A 12 23.02 25.40 -1.09
C ILE A 12 24.00 24.31 -1.55
N TYR A 13 23.82 23.76 -2.75
CA TYR A 13 24.69 22.73 -3.31
C TYR A 13 26.15 23.21 -3.43
N GLU A 14 26.37 24.41 -3.98
CA GLU A 14 27.71 24.99 -4.14
C GLU A 14 28.41 25.27 -2.80
N ASN A 15 27.66 25.64 -1.75
CA ASN A 15 28.22 25.88 -0.41
C ASN A 15 28.49 24.58 0.34
N ILE A 16 27.56 23.63 0.32
CA ILE A 16 27.74 22.31 0.95
C ILE A 16 28.98 21.61 0.38
N ASN A 17 29.21 21.67 -0.93
CA ASN A 17 30.38 21.04 -1.57
C ASN A 17 31.72 21.73 -1.27
N LYS A 18 31.72 22.94 -0.70
CA LYS A 18 32.92 23.65 -0.26
C LYS A 18 33.18 23.48 1.24
N ASP A 19 32.21 22.93 1.96
CA ASP A 19 32.23 22.77 3.41
C ASP A 19 32.99 21.51 3.82
N GLN A 20 33.70 21.55 4.96
CA GLN A 20 34.45 20.40 5.47
C GLN A 20 33.53 19.28 5.97
N ASP A 21 32.30 19.62 6.38
CA ASP A 21 31.27 18.70 6.88
C ASP A 21 30.16 18.45 5.84
N GLN A 22 30.52 18.39 4.56
CA GLN A 22 29.62 18.20 3.41
C GLN A 22 28.55 17.11 3.65
N GLU A 23 28.93 15.94 4.15
CA GLU A 23 28.02 14.81 4.37
C GLU A 23 26.96 15.12 5.43
N SER A 24 27.37 15.74 6.54
CA SER A 24 26.48 16.11 7.65
C SER A 24 25.50 17.22 7.23
N ASN A 25 26.00 18.23 6.52
CA ASN A 25 25.19 19.33 6.02
C ASN A 25 24.18 18.87 4.97
N LEU A 26 24.60 18.03 4.03
CA LEU A 26 23.69 17.44 3.03
C LEU A 26 22.60 16.58 3.69
N LYS A 27 22.97 15.81 4.72
CA LYS A 27 22.01 15.00 5.48
C LYS A 27 20.99 15.87 6.21
N SER A 28 21.44 16.95 6.84
CA SER A 28 20.57 17.91 7.52
C SER A 28 19.59 18.57 6.55
N GLU A 29 20.07 18.95 5.36
CA GLU A 29 19.24 19.52 4.29
C GLU A 29 18.19 18.51 3.80
N LYS A 30 18.58 17.24 3.58
CA LYS A 30 17.64 16.16 3.22
C LYS A 30 16.53 16.01 4.25
N ILE A 31 16.87 16.05 5.55
CA ILE A 31 15.89 15.93 6.63
C ILE A 31 14.95 17.14 6.66
N TYR A 32 15.49 18.36 6.59
CA TYR A 32 14.71 19.59 6.64
C TYR A 32 13.70 19.65 5.49
N ARG A 33 14.18 19.42 4.26
CA ARG A 33 13.37 19.49 3.04
C ARG A 33 12.48 18.27 2.85
N LYS A 34 12.77 17.19 3.59
CA LYS A 34 12.20 15.88 3.40
C LYS A 34 12.44 15.39 1.96
N MET A 35 13.70 15.45 1.53
CA MET A 35 14.21 15.05 0.21
C MET A 35 14.84 13.65 0.31
N ASP A 36 14.57 12.78 -0.65
CA ASP A 36 15.05 11.38 -0.66
C ASP A 36 15.90 10.97 -1.87
N LEU A 37 16.33 11.94 -2.68
CA LEU A 37 17.28 11.69 -3.79
C LEU A 37 18.64 11.19 -3.32
N ASN A 38 19.29 10.39 -4.16
CA ASN A 38 20.68 9.99 -4.00
C ASN A 38 21.65 11.10 -4.43
N ASN A 39 22.94 10.97 -4.09
CA ASN A 39 23.92 12.04 -4.32
C ASN A 39 24.18 12.31 -5.81
N ILE A 40 24.03 11.31 -6.68
CA ILE A 40 24.18 11.48 -8.13
C ILE A 40 23.02 12.31 -8.67
N GLU A 41 21.79 11.96 -8.29
CA GLU A 41 20.59 12.69 -8.73
C GLU A 41 20.60 14.15 -8.24
N ILE A 42 21.11 14.42 -7.03
CA ILE A 42 21.29 15.78 -6.52
C ILE A 42 22.25 16.58 -7.42
N GLY A 43 23.36 15.97 -7.85
CA GLY A 43 24.30 16.58 -8.79
C GLY A 43 23.71 16.77 -10.20
N ASP A 44 22.89 15.82 -10.66
CA ASP A 44 22.18 15.93 -11.94
C ASP A 44 21.15 17.07 -11.88
N PHE A 45 20.39 17.21 -10.79
CA PHE A 45 19.45 18.33 -10.59
C PHE A 45 20.17 19.68 -10.51
N TYR A 46 21.34 19.75 -9.88
CA TYR A 46 22.17 20.97 -9.87
C TYR A 46 22.54 21.40 -11.30
N SER A 47 22.98 20.44 -12.12
CA SER A 47 23.38 20.70 -13.51
C SER A 47 22.18 21.15 -14.37
N PHE A 48 21.03 20.51 -14.18
CA PHE A 48 19.76 20.95 -14.76
C PHE A 48 19.43 22.39 -14.37
N CYS A 49 19.49 22.73 -13.07
CA CYS A 49 19.22 24.08 -12.56
C CYS A 49 20.12 25.12 -13.24
N LYS A 50 21.44 24.84 -13.34
CA LYS A 50 22.40 25.77 -13.97
C LYS A 50 22.12 26.01 -15.44
N ASN A 51 21.65 25.00 -16.18
CA ASN A 51 21.29 25.14 -17.58
C ASN A 51 19.98 25.91 -17.75
N LEU A 52 18.96 25.60 -16.94
CA LEU A 52 17.67 26.29 -17.00
C LEU A 52 17.76 27.77 -16.55
N LEU A 53 18.56 28.07 -15.54
CA LEU A 53 18.76 29.45 -15.04
C LEU A 53 19.45 30.38 -16.06
N LYS A 54 20.11 29.85 -17.10
CA LYS A 54 20.65 30.67 -18.20
C LYS A 54 19.54 31.23 -19.09
N GLU A 55 18.42 30.52 -19.18
CA GLU A 55 17.29 30.85 -20.08
C GLU A 55 16.13 31.55 -19.34
N ILE A 56 16.05 31.41 -18.01
CA ILE A 56 15.04 32.08 -17.19
C ILE A 56 15.46 33.52 -16.85
N SER A 57 14.50 34.46 -16.92
CA SER A 57 14.72 35.84 -16.49
C SER A 57 15.19 35.91 -15.03
N LYS A 58 16.22 36.73 -14.75
CA LYS A 58 16.77 36.91 -13.40
C LYS A 58 15.72 37.34 -12.37
N SER A 59 14.66 38.04 -12.77
CA SER A 59 13.59 38.49 -11.88
C SER A 59 12.47 37.48 -11.66
N LYS A 60 12.42 36.37 -12.43
CA LYS A 60 11.37 35.37 -12.29
C LYS A 60 11.53 34.60 -10.98
N ASN A 61 10.43 34.46 -10.24
CA ASN A 61 10.37 33.55 -9.12
C ASN A 61 10.38 32.10 -9.64
N THR A 62 11.34 31.31 -9.18
CA THR A 62 11.56 29.91 -9.58
C THR A 62 11.27 28.93 -8.43
N ASP A 63 10.56 29.39 -7.40
CA ASP A 63 10.08 28.56 -6.31
C ASP A 63 9.07 27.49 -6.80
N GLY A 64 8.87 26.44 -6.02
CA GLY A 64 7.86 25.40 -6.27
C GLY A 64 8.42 24.05 -6.69
N TRP A 65 9.73 23.84 -6.64
CA TRP A 65 10.34 22.55 -6.98
C TRP A 65 10.46 21.65 -5.75
N TYR A 66 9.71 20.55 -5.74
CA TYR A 66 9.82 19.48 -4.77
C TYR A 66 10.75 18.39 -5.31
N LEU A 67 11.59 17.85 -4.43
CA LEU A 67 12.64 16.92 -4.77
C LEU A 67 12.41 15.60 -4.01
N GLY A 68 12.12 14.53 -4.75
CA GLY A 68 11.82 13.23 -4.15
C GLY A 68 10.33 12.93 -3.89
N THR A 69 10.04 11.73 -3.38
CA THR A 69 8.70 11.37 -2.86
C THR A 69 8.73 10.47 -1.65
N LEU A 70 8.22 11.02 -0.55
CA LEU A 70 8.17 10.29 0.70
C LEU A 70 6.93 9.40 0.78
N PHE A 71 7.16 8.13 0.44
CA PHE A 71 6.56 6.89 0.95
C PHE A 71 5.71 6.06 -0.05
N PRO A 72 5.84 4.72 0.00
CA PRO A 72 4.92 3.80 -0.66
C PRO A 72 3.46 3.98 -0.19
N PRO A 73 2.46 3.68 -1.03
CA PRO A 73 2.57 3.08 -2.38
C PRO A 73 2.79 4.07 -3.52
N PHE A 74 3.10 5.34 -3.24
CA PHE A 74 3.23 6.33 -4.31
C PHE A 74 4.40 5.98 -5.25
N PRO A 75 4.26 6.22 -6.57
CA PRO A 75 5.39 6.18 -7.49
C PRO A 75 6.51 7.09 -7.00
N ASP A 76 7.75 6.71 -7.28
CA ASP A 76 8.90 7.57 -7.01
C ASP A 76 8.97 8.74 -8.00
N PHE A 77 9.44 9.91 -7.58
CA PHE A 77 9.60 11.13 -8.38
C PHE A 77 10.92 11.80 -8.03
N ASP A 78 11.71 12.15 -9.04
CA ASP A 78 12.99 12.81 -8.80
C ASP A 78 12.77 14.30 -8.52
N ALA A 79 12.06 15.00 -9.41
CA ALA A 79 11.70 16.40 -9.23
C ALA A 79 10.29 16.71 -9.76
N MET A 80 9.56 17.56 -9.05
CA MET A 80 8.18 17.92 -9.37
C MET A 80 7.95 19.41 -9.15
N PHE A 81 7.12 20.00 -10.01
CA PHE A 81 6.64 21.37 -9.86
C PHE A 81 5.12 21.41 -10.10
N PHE A 82 4.40 22.09 -9.21
CA PHE A 82 2.94 22.19 -9.28
C PHE A 82 2.49 23.65 -9.34
N SER A 83 1.56 23.93 -10.25
CA SER A 83 0.80 25.17 -10.35
C SER A 83 -0.64 24.86 -10.74
N LYS A 84 -1.51 25.87 -10.78
CA LYS A 84 -2.89 25.67 -11.25
C LYS A 84 -2.93 25.26 -12.72
N GLU A 85 -2.03 25.81 -13.52
CA GLU A 85 -2.02 25.67 -14.97
C GLU A 85 -1.18 24.47 -15.45
N LYS A 86 -0.11 24.14 -14.72
CA LYS A 86 0.90 23.15 -15.14
C LYS A 86 1.33 22.26 -13.97
N ILE A 87 1.44 20.97 -14.23
CA ILE A 87 2.19 20.00 -13.44
C ILE A 87 3.41 19.61 -14.27
N ILE A 88 4.60 19.77 -13.72
CA ILE A 88 5.85 19.41 -14.41
C ILE A 88 6.53 18.33 -13.61
N ILE A 89 6.78 17.20 -14.26
CA ILE A 89 7.52 16.08 -13.70
C ILE A 89 8.86 15.98 -14.41
N LEU A 90 9.93 15.94 -13.64
CA LEU A 90 11.29 15.86 -14.13
C LEU A 90 11.95 14.59 -13.59
N GLU A 91 12.32 13.70 -14.50
CA GLU A 91 13.18 12.56 -14.23
C GLU A 91 14.64 12.92 -14.50
N LEU A 92 15.53 12.46 -13.63
CA LEU A 92 16.96 12.69 -13.69
C LEU A 92 17.68 11.40 -14.03
N LYS A 93 18.58 11.47 -15.01
CA LYS A 93 19.49 10.38 -15.34
C LYS A 93 20.88 10.93 -15.60
N HIS A 94 21.87 10.37 -14.93
CA HIS A 94 23.27 10.73 -15.19
C HIS A 94 23.66 10.42 -16.63
N LYS A 95 23.37 9.19 -17.08
CA LYS A 95 23.51 8.72 -18.46
C LYS A 95 22.34 7.82 -18.84
N ILE A 96 22.04 7.69 -20.13
CA ILE A 96 20.95 6.81 -20.59
C ILE A 96 21.42 5.86 -21.71
N GLY A 97 20.83 4.66 -21.72
CA GLY A 97 20.84 3.73 -22.84
C GLY A 97 19.42 3.22 -23.11
N THR A 98 19.20 2.45 -24.18
CA THR A 98 17.85 2.04 -24.65
C THR A 98 16.99 1.30 -23.61
N GLN A 99 17.59 0.51 -22.70
CA GLN A 99 16.85 -0.13 -21.61
C GLN A 99 16.35 0.87 -20.55
N ASN A 100 17.08 1.97 -20.35
CA ASN A 100 16.73 3.01 -19.38
C ASN A 100 15.55 3.86 -19.88
N GLU A 101 15.44 4.12 -21.19
CA GLU A 101 14.30 4.85 -21.77
C GLU A 101 12.97 4.14 -21.50
N LYS A 102 12.89 2.83 -21.77
CA LYS A 102 11.68 2.04 -21.47
C LYS A 102 11.32 2.07 -19.98
N SER A 103 12.34 2.07 -19.11
CA SER A 103 12.15 2.18 -17.66
C SER A 103 11.55 3.53 -17.27
N VAL A 104 12.10 4.63 -17.77
CA VAL A 104 11.59 6.00 -17.52
C VAL A 104 10.17 6.16 -18.03
N LEU A 105 9.87 5.67 -19.23
CA LEU A 105 8.51 5.65 -19.76
C LEU A 105 7.54 4.92 -18.81
N ASN A 106 7.88 3.72 -18.37
CA ASN A 106 7.03 2.99 -17.43
C ASN A 106 6.84 3.75 -16.11
N LYS A 107 7.88 4.43 -15.61
CA LYS A 107 7.79 5.32 -14.45
C LYS A 107 6.81 6.48 -14.69
N PHE A 108 6.89 7.17 -15.84
CA PHE A 108 5.95 8.24 -16.20
C PHE A 108 4.51 7.75 -16.32
N LYS A 109 4.26 6.55 -16.86
CA LYS A 109 2.91 5.95 -16.88
C LYS A 109 2.34 5.78 -15.47
N LYS A 110 3.14 5.24 -14.55
CA LYS A 110 2.76 5.07 -13.13
C LYS A 110 2.43 6.42 -12.49
N GLN A 111 3.31 7.40 -12.67
CA GLN A 111 3.12 8.75 -12.13
C GLN A 111 1.90 9.45 -12.74
N ASN A 112 1.64 9.32 -14.04
CA ASN A 112 0.48 9.91 -14.70
C ASN A 112 -0.85 9.44 -14.10
N HIS A 113 -0.92 8.16 -13.75
CA HIS A 113 -2.10 7.63 -13.09
C HIS A 113 -2.38 8.35 -11.76
N LEU A 114 -1.34 8.54 -10.94
CA LEU A 114 -1.40 9.33 -9.69
C LEU A 114 -1.86 10.77 -9.96
N LEU A 115 -1.22 11.43 -10.92
CA LEU A 115 -1.39 12.86 -11.18
C LEU A 115 -2.77 13.18 -11.77
N LYS A 116 -3.34 12.29 -12.60
CA LYS A 116 -4.72 12.43 -13.08
C LYS A 116 -5.72 12.36 -11.92
N LYS A 117 -5.54 11.42 -10.99
CA LYS A 117 -6.41 11.31 -9.81
C LYS A 117 -6.29 12.55 -8.92
N LEU A 118 -5.07 13.00 -8.70
CA LEU A 118 -4.77 14.22 -7.94
C LEU A 118 -5.40 15.46 -8.58
N LYS A 119 -5.26 15.63 -9.89
CA LYS A 119 -5.90 16.71 -10.66
C LYS A 119 -7.42 16.70 -10.52
N ASN A 120 -8.04 15.52 -10.62
CA ASN A 120 -9.50 15.39 -10.54
C ASN A 120 -10.06 15.55 -9.13
N LYS A 121 -9.27 15.21 -8.10
CA LYS A 121 -9.69 15.25 -6.69
C LYS A 121 -9.58 16.65 -6.08
N LEU A 122 -8.55 17.41 -6.47
CA LEU A 122 -8.21 18.67 -5.80
C LEU A 122 -8.69 19.89 -6.59
N SER A 123 -9.36 20.82 -5.92
CA SER A 123 -9.83 22.09 -6.50
C SER A 123 -8.70 23.09 -6.82
N ASN A 124 -7.46 22.72 -6.55
CA ASN A 124 -6.28 23.57 -6.75
C ASN A 124 -5.82 23.59 -8.22
N PHE A 125 -6.39 22.75 -9.09
CA PHE A 125 -6.05 22.64 -10.51
C PHE A 125 -7.15 23.19 -11.40
N ASP A 126 -6.76 23.84 -12.49
CA ASP A 126 -7.69 24.26 -13.53
C ASP A 126 -8.14 23.04 -14.36
N GLU A 127 -9.33 23.10 -14.97
CA GLU A 127 -9.82 22.04 -15.84
C GLU A 127 -8.82 21.71 -16.97
N LYS A 128 -8.16 22.76 -17.48
CA LYS A 128 -7.15 22.71 -18.54
C LYS A 128 -5.72 22.50 -18.03
N THR A 129 -5.49 22.15 -16.75
CA THR A 129 -4.13 21.88 -16.27
C THR A 129 -3.44 20.84 -17.15
N GLU A 130 -2.27 21.17 -17.66
CA GLU A 130 -1.45 20.25 -18.44
C GLU A 130 -0.43 19.55 -17.54
N ILE A 131 -0.18 18.27 -17.82
CA ILE A 131 0.85 17.49 -17.14
C ILE A 131 1.97 17.24 -18.13
N LEU A 132 3.16 17.74 -17.84
CA LEU A 132 4.33 17.70 -18.69
C LEU A 132 5.41 16.82 -18.06
N TYR A 133 6.03 15.99 -18.89
CA TYR A 133 7.02 15.00 -18.46
C TYR A 133 8.34 15.28 -19.15
N PHE A 134 9.37 15.56 -18.36
CA PHE A 134 10.71 15.84 -18.85
C PHE A 134 11.70 14.82 -18.32
N LEU A 135 12.64 14.44 -19.18
CA LEU A 135 13.81 13.65 -18.81
C LEU A 135 15.05 14.50 -19.07
N TYR A 136 15.85 14.72 -18.02
CA TYR A 136 17.15 15.35 -18.13
C TYR A 136 18.27 14.31 -18.07
N ILE A 137 19.15 14.34 -19.07
CA ILE A 137 20.30 13.45 -19.18
C ILE A 137 21.56 14.30 -18.96
N ASN A 138 22.23 14.11 -17.82
CA ASN A 138 23.28 15.00 -17.39
C ASN A 138 24.55 14.94 -18.25
N ASP A 139 25.05 13.73 -18.55
CA ASP A 139 26.28 13.47 -19.32
C ASP A 139 26.27 14.15 -20.70
N SER A 140 25.09 14.27 -21.31
CA SER A 140 24.90 14.93 -22.62
C SER A 140 24.25 16.30 -22.53
N SER A 141 23.93 16.79 -21.32
CA SER A 141 23.14 18.01 -21.08
C SER A 141 21.87 18.09 -21.95
N THR A 142 21.20 16.95 -22.16
CA THR A 142 20.04 16.84 -23.05
C THR A 142 18.75 16.87 -22.25
N LEU A 143 17.78 17.67 -22.71
CA LEU A 143 16.41 17.69 -22.20
C LEU A 143 15.48 17.06 -23.23
N LEU A 144 14.69 16.08 -22.79
CA LEU A 144 13.67 15.44 -23.60
C LEU A 144 12.29 15.72 -22.98
N GLU A 145 11.32 16.06 -23.79
CA GLU A 145 9.90 16.05 -23.42
C GLU A 145 9.29 14.72 -23.84
N TYR A 146 8.43 14.17 -22.99
CA TYR A 146 7.77 12.90 -23.24
C TYR A 146 6.28 13.07 -23.50
N ASP A 147 5.85 12.56 -24.65
CA ASP A 147 4.43 12.48 -25.01
C ASP A 147 3.88 11.11 -24.59
N LEU A 148 3.13 11.08 -23.49
CA LEU A 148 2.47 9.86 -22.99
C LEU A 148 1.38 9.31 -23.93
N GLY A 149 0.81 10.14 -24.80
CA GLY A 149 -0.20 9.72 -25.76
C GLY A 149 0.41 8.94 -26.92
N ASN A 150 1.48 9.49 -27.50
CA ASN A 150 2.18 8.88 -28.64
C ASN A 150 3.31 7.92 -28.24
N LEU A 151 3.65 7.90 -26.96
CA LEU A 151 4.73 7.12 -26.36
C LEU A 151 6.14 7.48 -26.89
N THR A 152 6.37 8.73 -27.28
CA THR A 152 7.60 9.20 -27.93
C THR A 152 8.34 10.25 -27.13
N TYR A 153 9.67 10.31 -27.34
CA TYR A 153 10.53 11.38 -26.85
C TYR A 153 10.77 12.42 -27.95
N SER A 154 10.70 13.70 -27.58
CA SER A 154 11.15 14.81 -28.41
C SER A 154 12.26 15.58 -27.70
N LYS A 155 13.38 15.80 -28.37
CA LYS A 155 14.43 16.68 -27.84
C LYS A 155 13.91 18.11 -27.84
N VAL A 156 14.04 18.77 -26.70
CA VAL A 156 13.67 20.17 -26.50
C VAL A 156 14.86 20.93 -25.94
N ASP A 157 14.85 22.26 -26.08
CA ASP A 157 15.84 23.12 -25.46
C ASP A 157 15.38 23.61 -24.08
N PHE A 158 16.31 24.14 -23.28
CA PHE A 158 16.00 24.72 -21.98
C PHE A 158 15.15 25.99 -22.08
N LYS A 159 15.19 26.69 -23.21
CA LYS A 159 14.42 27.90 -23.47
C LYS A 159 12.92 27.59 -23.57
N TYR A 160 12.55 26.45 -24.14
CA TYR A 160 11.19 25.93 -24.16
C TYR A 160 10.65 25.71 -22.74
N LEU A 161 11.40 25.01 -21.89
CA LEU A 161 11.00 24.82 -20.48
C LEU A 161 10.97 26.16 -19.70
N ALA A 162 11.91 27.06 -19.96
CA ALA A 162 11.90 28.40 -19.38
C ALA A 162 10.63 29.18 -19.78
N ASN A 163 10.20 29.10 -21.03
CA ASN A 163 8.96 29.71 -21.50
C ASN A 163 7.72 29.12 -20.81
N ILE A 164 7.68 27.81 -20.62
CA ILE A 164 6.61 27.14 -19.84
C ILE A 164 6.57 27.70 -18.43
N LEU A 165 7.69 27.74 -17.71
CA LEU A 165 7.76 28.28 -16.34
C LEU A 165 7.44 29.78 -16.29
N ASN A 166 7.81 30.54 -17.31
CA ASN A 166 7.46 31.95 -17.40
C ASN A 166 5.94 32.16 -17.54
N SER A 167 5.25 31.26 -18.24
CA SER A 167 3.79 31.29 -18.41
C SER A 167 3.01 30.96 -17.13
N VAL A 168 3.63 30.24 -16.18
CA VAL A 168 3.03 29.93 -14.88
C VAL A 168 2.93 31.19 -14.03
N LYS A 169 1.73 31.47 -13.49
CA LYS A 169 1.48 32.65 -12.64
C LYS A 169 2.19 32.53 -11.29
N LYS A 170 1.94 31.44 -10.57
CA LYS A 170 2.59 31.12 -9.30
C LYS A 170 2.61 29.60 -9.05
N PRO A 171 3.63 29.08 -8.35
CA PRO A 171 3.58 27.71 -7.84
C PRO A 171 2.47 27.54 -6.79
N LEU A 172 2.06 26.30 -6.54
CA LEU A 172 1.20 25.96 -5.41
C LEU A 172 1.97 26.11 -4.09
N GLU A 173 1.25 26.49 -3.03
CA GLU A 173 1.84 26.79 -1.71
C GLU A 173 2.25 25.52 -0.93
N SER A 174 1.71 24.36 -1.31
CA SER A 174 2.04 23.08 -0.69
C SER A 174 2.08 21.97 -1.74
N ASN A 175 2.79 20.89 -1.42
CA ASN A 175 2.88 19.72 -2.31
C ASN A 175 1.53 18.98 -2.28
N PRO A 176 0.75 18.96 -3.39
CA PRO A 176 -0.58 18.39 -3.40
C PRO A 176 -0.57 16.86 -3.24
N ILE A 177 0.57 16.20 -3.45
CA ILE A 177 0.71 14.75 -3.18
C ILE A 177 0.42 14.44 -1.70
N TYR A 178 0.68 15.37 -0.77
CA TYR A 178 0.35 15.16 0.64
C TYR A 178 -1.14 15.29 0.98
N GLU A 179 -1.95 15.79 0.05
CA GLU A 179 -3.41 15.78 0.19
C GLU A 179 -3.99 14.42 -0.23
N LEU A 180 -3.19 13.57 -0.86
CA LEU A 180 -3.55 12.19 -1.14
C LEU A 180 -3.33 11.31 0.09
N THR A 181 -4.27 10.40 0.29
CA THR A 181 -4.16 9.34 1.29
C THR A 181 -3.94 8.00 0.60
N ARG A 182 -3.61 6.97 1.37
CA ARG A 182 -3.44 5.63 0.79
C ARG A 182 -4.76 5.05 0.29
N SER A 183 -5.87 5.34 0.96
CA SER A 183 -7.21 4.93 0.53
C SER A 183 -7.53 5.43 -0.88
N ASP A 184 -6.96 6.57 -1.30
CA ASP A 184 -7.08 7.05 -2.68
C ASP A 184 -6.47 6.08 -3.73
N PHE A 185 -5.64 5.11 -3.37
CA PHE A 185 -5.04 4.18 -4.32
C PHE A 185 -5.29 2.71 -4.00
N LEU A 186 -5.89 2.45 -2.84
CA LEU A 186 -6.30 1.11 -2.42
C LEU A 186 -7.71 0.84 -2.89
N ILE A 187 -7.83 0.23 -4.06
CA ILE A 187 -9.11 -0.23 -4.56
C ILE A 187 -9.35 -1.70 -4.17
N SER A 188 -10.61 -2.03 -3.95
CA SER A 188 -11.12 -3.40 -3.93
C SER A 188 -11.69 -3.72 -5.32
N PRO A 189 -11.12 -4.65 -6.10
CA PRO A 189 -11.56 -4.91 -7.47
C PRO A 189 -13.06 -5.18 -7.64
N LEU A 190 -13.69 -5.84 -6.65
CA LEU A 190 -15.12 -6.14 -6.67
C LEU A 190 -15.99 -4.94 -6.26
N ASN A 191 -15.58 -4.18 -5.24
CA ASN A 191 -16.39 -3.08 -4.70
C ASN A 191 -16.19 -1.79 -5.52
N ASP A 192 -14.96 -1.55 -6.00
CA ASP A 192 -14.55 -0.38 -6.79
C ASP A 192 -14.42 -0.75 -8.28
N PHE A 193 -15.38 -1.52 -8.79
CA PHE A 193 -15.29 -2.16 -10.12
C PHE A 193 -15.00 -1.18 -11.26
N GLN A 194 -15.60 0.01 -11.27
CA GLN A 194 -15.38 1.00 -12.35
C GLN A 194 -13.95 1.53 -12.33
N SER A 195 -13.44 1.92 -11.16
CA SER A 195 -12.05 2.31 -11.00
C SER A 195 -11.11 1.16 -11.36
N PHE A 196 -11.39 -0.07 -10.94
CA PHE A 196 -10.62 -1.25 -11.37
C PHE A 196 -10.63 -1.44 -12.90
N LYS A 197 -11.80 -1.39 -13.52
CA LYS A 197 -11.97 -1.57 -14.97
C LYS A 197 -11.15 -0.53 -15.75
N ASN A 198 -11.21 0.73 -15.33
CA ASN A 198 -10.47 1.85 -15.92
C ASN A 198 -8.95 1.80 -15.66
N GLY A 199 -8.46 0.85 -14.86
CA GLY A 199 -7.05 0.78 -14.49
C GLY A 199 -6.67 1.82 -13.44
N GLU A 200 -7.62 2.27 -12.62
CA GLU A 200 -7.43 3.36 -11.66
C GLU A 200 -6.74 2.92 -10.35
N TYR A 201 -5.74 2.04 -10.45
CA TYR A 201 -4.98 1.51 -9.31
C TYR A 201 -3.49 1.41 -9.61
N TYR A 202 -2.74 1.11 -8.56
CA TYR A 202 -1.31 0.94 -8.62
C TYR A 202 -0.91 -0.44 -8.09
N LEU A 203 0.00 -1.11 -8.79
CA LEU A 203 0.73 -2.25 -8.29
C LEU A 203 2.13 -1.81 -7.85
N SER A 204 2.58 -2.23 -6.66
CA SER A 204 3.95 -1.99 -6.24
C SER A 204 4.94 -2.77 -7.12
N ASP A 205 6.22 -2.39 -7.09
CA ASP A 205 7.25 -3.07 -7.89
C ASP A 205 7.35 -4.58 -7.55
N GLU A 206 7.13 -4.96 -6.28
CA GLU A 206 7.06 -6.37 -5.87
C GLU A 206 5.87 -7.10 -6.51
N GLN A 207 4.71 -6.44 -6.58
CA GLN A 207 3.50 -6.99 -7.17
C GLN A 207 3.63 -7.11 -8.69
N GLU A 208 4.11 -6.07 -9.37
CA GLU A 208 4.37 -6.08 -10.82
C GLU A 208 5.42 -7.11 -11.20
N TYR A 209 6.48 -7.25 -10.39
CA TYR A 209 7.48 -8.28 -10.62
C TYR A 209 6.86 -9.67 -10.57
N CYS A 210 6.10 -9.97 -9.52
CA CYS A 210 5.40 -11.25 -9.37
C CYS A 210 4.48 -11.52 -10.57
N GLU A 211 3.65 -10.55 -10.92
CA GLU A 211 2.72 -10.64 -12.03
C GLU A 211 3.43 -10.88 -13.37
N LYS A 212 4.48 -10.09 -13.67
CA LYS A 212 5.27 -10.23 -14.89
C LYS A 212 5.89 -11.62 -14.99
N GLN A 213 6.38 -12.18 -13.89
CA GLN A 213 6.93 -13.53 -13.88
C GLN A 213 5.86 -14.59 -14.15
N ILE A 214 4.64 -14.42 -13.64
CA ILE A 214 3.50 -15.30 -13.91
C ILE A 214 3.11 -15.21 -15.40
N LEU A 215 2.99 -14.00 -15.96
CA LEU A 215 2.64 -13.80 -17.37
C LEU A 215 3.69 -14.41 -18.33
N GLN A 216 4.97 -14.35 -17.98
CA GLN A 216 6.07 -14.94 -18.77
C GLN A 216 6.02 -16.47 -18.85
N ALA A 217 5.22 -17.13 -18.03
CA ALA A 217 5.07 -18.58 -18.06
C ALA A 217 4.15 -19.08 -19.20
N ASN A 218 3.57 -18.17 -19.99
CA ASN A 218 2.77 -18.47 -21.19
C ASN A 218 1.66 -19.50 -20.93
N GLY A 219 0.94 -19.37 -19.82
CA GLY A 219 -0.23 -20.21 -19.52
C GLY A 219 0.10 -21.60 -18.95
N LYS A 220 1.30 -21.81 -18.38
CA LYS A 220 1.72 -23.11 -17.83
C LYS A 220 2.41 -23.00 -16.48
N GLY A 221 2.33 -24.04 -15.66
CA GLY A 221 3.05 -24.17 -14.41
C GLY A 221 2.27 -23.71 -13.18
N ILE A 222 2.86 -23.96 -12.01
CA ILE A 222 2.27 -23.68 -10.70
C ILE A 222 2.91 -22.43 -10.10
N PHE A 223 2.09 -21.49 -9.62
CA PHE A 223 2.54 -20.25 -9.01
C PHE A 223 1.90 -20.06 -7.66
N GLY A 224 2.71 -19.79 -6.64
CA GLY A 224 2.25 -19.38 -5.32
C GLY A 224 2.60 -17.93 -5.05
N VAL A 225 1.63 -17.11 -4.67
CA VAL A 225 1.81 -15.73 -4.22
C VAL A 225 1.40 -15.66 -2.76
N GLN A 226 2.40 -15.79 -1.89
CA GLN A 226 2.23 -15.66 -0.46
C GLN A 226 2.31 -14.17 -0.06
N GLY A 227 1.43 -13.72 0.82
CA GLY A 227 1.53 -12.38 1.37
C GLY A 227 0.72 -12.19 2.63
N VAL A 228 1.14 -11.27 3.47
CA VAL A 228 0.38 -10.87 4.67
C VAL A 228 -0.92 -10.15 4.31
N ALA A 229 -1.82 -9.97 5.27
CA ALA A 229 -2.98 -9.11 5.07
C ALA A 229 -2.60 -7.70 4.61
N GLY A 230 -3.37 -7.18 3.66
CA GLY A 230 -3.13 -5.87 3.05
C GLY A 230 -1.93 -5.80 2.11
N SER A 231 -1.27 -6.92 1.77
CA SER A 231 -0.22 -6.94 0.73
C SER A 231 -0.75 -6.84 -0.71
N GLY A 232 -2.08 -6.74 -0.88
CA GLY A 232 -2.74 -6.59 -2.18
C GLY A 232 -2.77 -7.83 -3.06
N LYS A 233 -2.71 -9.05 -2.48
CA LYS A 233 -2.82 -10.34 -3.19
C LYS A 233 -3.99 -10.38 -4.17
N SER A 234 -5.21 -10.10 -3.69
CA SER A 234 -6.40 -10.08 -4.54
C SER A 234 -6.32 -9.04 -5.65
N LEU A 235 -5.66 -7.90 -5.44
CA LEU A 235 -5.49 -6.91 -6.52
C LEU A 235 -4.67 -7.49 -7.68
N ILE A 236 -3.60 -8.25 -7.39
CA ILE A 236 -2.82 -8.96 -8.42
C ILE A 236 -3.66 -10.05 -9.09
N ALA A 237 -4.40 -10.84 -8.31
CA ALA A 237 -5.24 -11.91 -8.82
C ALA A 237 -6.24 -11.39 -9.86
N TYR A 238 -6.86 -10.23 -9.58
CA TYR A 238 -7.79 -9.58 -10.49
C TYR A 238 -7.08 -8.84 -11.63
N ASP A 239 -5.92 -8.22 -11.43
CA ASP A 239 -5.16 -7.60 -12.52
C ASP A 239 -4.73 -8.63 -13.58
N LEU A 240 -4.31 -9.83 -13.13
CA LEU A 240 -4.02 -10.96 -14.01
C LEU A 240 -5.22 -11.35 -14.88
N LEU A 241 -6.46 -11.26 -14.37
CA LEU A 241 -7.66 -11.50 -15.16
C LEU A 241 -7.75 -10.56 -16.38
N LYS A 242 -7.35 -9.29 -16.24
CA LYS A 242 -7.35 -8.33 -17.35
C LYS A 242 -6.24 -8.61 -18.36
N LYS A 243 -5.09 -9.11 -17.90
CA LYS A 243 -3.91 -9.34 -18.75
C LYS A 243 -3.88 -10.71 -19.42
N LEU A 244 -4.64 -11.67 -18.89
CA LEU A 244 -4.83 -13.01 -19.47
C LEU A 244 -6.14 -13.11 -20.28
N LYS A 245 -6.61 -12.00 -20.87
CA LYS A 245 -7.88 -11.92 -21.60
C LYS A 245 -8.02 -12.88 -22.80
N ASP A 246 -6.91 -13.39 -23.31
CA ASP A 246 -6.88 -14.35 -24.41
C ASP A 246 -6.98 -15.81 -23.92
N LYS A 247 -7.33 -16.02 -22.63
CA LYS A 247 -7.46 -17.31 -21.96
C LYS A 247 -8.81 -17.46 -21.30
N ASN A 248 -9.34 -18.68 -21.29
CA ASN A 248 -10.47 -19.03 -20.42
C ASN A 248 -9.98 -19.24 -18.99
N ILE A 249 -10.50 -18.44 -18.04
CA ILE A 249 -10.02 -18.41 -16.66
C ILE A 249 -11.10 -18.88 -15.68
N LEU A 250 -10.74 -19.84 -14.83
CA LEU A 250 -11.53 -20.21 -13.65
C LEU A 250 -10.96 -19.50 -12.42
N PHE A 251 -11.77 -18.69 -11.76
CA PHE A 251 -11.42 -17.99 -10.53
C PHE A 251 -12.15 -18.64 -9.34
N ILE A 252 -11.37 -19.26 -8.45
CA ILE A 252 -11.83 -20.02 -7.30
C ILE A 252 -11.58 -19.19 -6.05
N PHE A 253 -12.57 -19.11 -5.15
CA PHE A 253 -12.41 -18.41 -3.88
C PHE A 253 -13.26 -19.07 -2.77
N PRO A 254 -12.89 -18.86 -1.49
CA PRO A 254 -13.69 -19.28 -0.35
C PRO A 254 -14.93 -18.38 -0.19
N GLY A 255 -16.12 -18.97 -0.20
CA GLY A 255 -17.37 -18.24 0.04
C GLY A 255 -18.40 -18.42 -1.06
N ASN A 256 -19.50 -17.69 -0.98
CA ASN A 256 -20.57 -17.74 -1.96
C ASN A 256 -20.39 -16.63 -3.01
N LEU A 257 -20.84 -16.90 -4.23
CA LEU A 257 -20.99 -15.88 -5.26
C LEU A 257 -21.89 -14.74 -4.77
N ARG A 258 -21.59 -13.54 -5.27
CA ARG A 258 -22.28 -12.29 -4.95
C ARG A 258 -22.56 -11.55 -6.25
N GLU A 259 -23.44 -10.57 -6.22
CA GLU A 259 -23.79 -9.73 -7.37
C GLU A 259 -22.56 -9.14 -8.08
N GLN A 260 -21.56 -8.69 -7.32
CA GLN A 260 -20.33 -8.13 -7.86
C GLN A 260 -19.58 -9.12 -8.77
N HIS A 261 -19.59 -10.42 -8.44
CA HIS A 261 -18.96 -11.44 -9.27
C HIS A 261 -19.70 -11.60 -10.60
N TYR A 262 -21.03 -11.62 -10.57
CA TYR A 262 -21.84 -11.71 -11.79
C TYR A 262 -21.65 -10.47 -12.67
N ASN A 263 -21.63 -9.27 -12.08
CA ASN A 263 -21.30 -8.03 -12.80
C ASN A 263 -19.87 -8.05 -13.39
N PHE A 264 -18.93 -8.69 -12.71
CA PHE A 264 -17.58 -8.87 -13.25
C PHE A 264 -17.61 -9.75 -14.50
N GLN A 265 -18.34 -10.87 -14.47
CA GLN A 265 -18.45 -11.80 -15.60
C GLN A 265 -19.20 -11.22 -16.81
N THR A 266 -20.16 -10.32 -16.61
CA THR A 266 -20.83 -9.64 -17.74
C THR A 266 -19.90 -8.68 -18.48
N ASN A 267 -18.85 -8.18 -17.82
CA ASN A 267 -17.85 -7.29 -18.42
C ASN A 267 -16.61 -8.05 -18.94
N PHE A 268 -16.38 -9.27 -18.48
CA PHE A 268 -15.25 -10.14 -18.83
C PHE A 268 -15.77 -11.58 -18.97
N ASP A 269 -16.28 -11.91 -20.16
CA ASP A 269 -17.00 -13.16 -20.47
C ASP A 269 -16.10 -14.42 -20.46
N TYR A 270 -14.80 -14.26 -20.64
CA TYR A 270 -13.78 -15.31 -20.57
C TYR A 270 -13.45 -15.77 -19.13
N ILE A 271 -14.15 -15.24 -18.11
CA ILE A 271 -13.91 -15.52 -16.69
C ILE A 271 -15.11 -16.21 -16.06
N LYS A 272 -14.85 -17.28 -15.30
CA LYS A 272 -15.83 -17.92 -14.44
C LYS A 272 -15.42 -17.85 -12.98
N PHE A 273 -16.25 -17.22 -12.15
CA PHE A 273 -16.10 -17.29 -10.70
C PHE A 273 -16.80 -18.53 -10.14
N VAL A 274 -16.15 -19.24 -9.23
CA VAL A 274 -16.71 -20.41 -8.55
C VAL A 274 -16.34 -20.44 -7.07
N SER A 275 -17.30 -20.82 -6.24
CA SER A 275 -17.05 -21.15 -4.85
C SER A 275 -16.22 -22.43 -4.77
N GLY A 276 -15.20 -22.48 -3.90
CA GLY A 276 -14.48 -23.72 -3.62
C GLY A 276 -15.40 -24.90 -3.23
N LYS A 277 -16.59 -24.64 -2.67
CA LYS A 277 -17.57 -25.68 -2.32
C LYS A 277 -18.16 -26.42 -3.52
N ASN A 278 -18.14 -25.79 -4.70
CA ASN A 278 -18.75 -26.30 -5.92
C ASN A 278 -17.69 -26.73 -6.95
N LEU A 279 -16.45 -26.91 -6.51
CA LEU A 279 -15.33 -27.26 -7.39
C LEU A 279 -15.35 -28.75 -7.75
N THR A 280 -15.15 -29.06 -9.03
CA THR A 280 -14.97 -30.42 -9.54
C THR A 280 -13.77 -30.48 -10.48
N ALA A 281 -13.21 -31.67 -10.70
CA ALA A 281 -12.12 -31.88 -11.67
C ALA A 281 -12.56 -31.55 -13.11
N GLU A 282 -13.78 -31.95 -13.50
CA GLU A 282 -14.36 -31.66 -14.81
C GLU A 282 -14.46 -30.16 -15.07
N LEU A 283 -14.82 -29.38 -14.04
CA LEU A 283 -14.86 -27.93 -14.16
C LEU A 283 -13.46 -27.35 -14.37
N LEU A 284 -12.43 -27.88 -13.71
CA LEU A 284 -11.04 -27.42 -13.88
C LEU A 284 -10.53 -27.67 -15.31
N ASP A 285 -10.86 -28.83 -15.91
CA ASP A 285 -10.40 -29.20 -17.25
C ASP A 285 -10.85 -28.23 -18.34
N ALA A 286 -12.02 -27.62 -18.16
CA ALA A 286 -12.64 -26.70 -19.12
C ALA A 286 -11.90 -25.34 -19.27
N TYR A 287 -10.97 -25.00 -18.38
CA TYR A 287 -10.29 -23.69 -18.35
C TYR A 287 -8.78 -23.83 -18.53
N GLU A 288 -8.14 -22.84 -19.15
CA GLU A 288 -6.68 -22.84 -19.40
C GLU A 288 -5.88 -22.33 -18.20
N VAL A 289 -6.49 -21.42 -17.44
CA VAL A 289 -5.89 -20.78 -16.27
C VAL A 289 -6.83 -20.97 -15.07
N VAL A 290 -6.26 -21.42 -13.96
CA VAL A 290 -6.97 -21.56 -12.68
C VAL A 290 -6.32 -20.61 -11.67
N ILE A 291 -7.09 -19.63 -11.21
CA ILE A 291 -6.67 -18.70 -10.16
C ILE A 291 -7.43 -19.03 -8.88
N VAL A 292 -6.72 -19.17 -7.77
CA VAL A 292 -7.28 -19.50 -6.46
C VAL A 292 -6.95 -18.37 -5.49
N ASP A 293 -7.94 -17.56 -5.13
CA ASP A 293 -7.79 -16.48 -4.15
C ASP A 293 -8.16 -16.94 -2.74
N GLU A 294 -7.51 -16.35 -1.73
CA GLU A 294 -7.65 -16.71 -0.31
C GLU A 294 -7.55 -18.23 -0.07
N ALA A 295 -6.63 -18.90 -0.77
CA ALA A 295 -6.56 -20.35 -0.87
C ALA A 295 -6.37 -21.06 0.48
N GLN A 296 -5.77 -20.38 1.47
CA GLN A 296 -5.63 -20.90 2.84
C GLN A 296 -6.97 -21.14 3.56
N ARG A 297 -8.07 -20.58 3.05
CA ARG A 297 -9.43 -20.73 3.61
C ARG A 297 -10.26 -21.79 2.89
N LEU A 298 -9.72 -22.44 1.86
CA LEU A 298 -10.36 -23.61 1.27
C LEU A 298 -10.33 -24.77 2.28
N TYR A 299 -11.46 -25.44 2.45
CA TYR A 299 -11.67 -26.44 3.51
C TYR A 299 -10.76 -27.66 3.33
N PHE A 300 -10.32 -28.25 4.44
CA PHE A 300 -9.59 -29.52 4.52
C PHE A 300 -10.45 -30.57 5.24
N GLY A 301 -10.35 -31.84 4.83
CA GLY A 301 -10.75 -32.94 5.71
C GLY A 301 -11.27 -34.21 5.03
N ASN A 302 -11.82 -34.11 3.82
CA ASN A 302 -12.35 -35.25 3.05
C ASN A 302 -11.83 -35.21 1.59
N SER A 303 -11.88 -36.33 0.88
CA SER A 303 -11.43 -36.48 -0.52
C SER A 303 -12.06 -35.47 -1.47
N ASP A 304 -13.30 -35.04 -1.19
CA ASP A 304 -14.08 -34.16 -2.05
C ASP A 304 -13.86 -32.67 -1.71
N SER A 305 -12.89 -32.37 -0.85
CA SER A 305 -12.55 -30.98 -0.53
C SER A 305 -11.85 -30.31 -1.71
N ALA A 306 -12.11 -29.01 -1.90
CA ALA A 306 -11.56 -28.23 -3.01
C ALA A 306 -10.04 -28.36 -3.15
N LEU A 307 -9.32 -28.39 -2.02
CA LEU A 307 -7.86 -28.42 -2.03
C LEU A 307 -7.31 -29.80 -2.38
N GLU A 308 -7.95 -30.90 -1.96
CA GLU A 308 -7.57 -32.26 -2.38
C GLU A 308 -7.89 -32.49 -3.86
N ILE A 309 -9.03 -31.99 -4.35
CA ILE A 309 -9.37 -31.98 -5.79
C ILE A 309 -8.28 -31.24 -6.58
N LEU A 310 -7.93 -30.01 -6.16
CA LEU A 310 -6.88 -29.22 -6.81
C LEU A 310 -5.53 -29.96 -6.80
N LYS A 311 -5.12 -30.49 -5.66
CA LYS A 311 -3.84 -31.19 -5.50
C LYS A 311 -3.73 -32.40 -6.42
N SER A 312 -4.78 -33.24 -6.47
CA SER A 312 -4.82 -34.40 -7.37
C SER A 312 -4.80 -33.96 -8.84
N TRP A 313 -5.61 -32.97 -9.20
CA TRP A 313 -5.74 -32.48 -10.57
C TRP A 313 -4.45 -31.83 -11.09
N ILE A 314 -3.75 -31.07 -10.25
CA ILE A 314 -2.53 -30.33 -10.62
C ILE A 314 -1.41 -31.26 -11.10
N GLU A 315 -1.22 -32.42 -10.45
CA GLU A 315 -0.15 -33.36 -10.80
C GLU A 315 -0.20 -33.79 -12.28
N SER A 316 -1.40 -33.88 -12.86
CA SER A 316 -1.60 -34.28 -14.25
C SER A 316 -1.65 -33.10 -15.23
N ASN A 317 -1.82 -31.87 -14.75
CA ASN A 317 -2.20 -30.73 -15.61
C ASN A 317 -1.21 -29.55 -15.61
N TYR A 318 -0.28 -29.46 -14.66
CA TYR A 318 0.59 -28.29 -14.51
C TYR A 318 1.48 -27.99 -15.74
N GLN A 319 1.73 -28.97 -16.61
CA GLN A 319 2.54 -28.79 -17.82
C GLN A 319 1.77 -28.13 -18.98
N VAL A 320 0.43 -28.13 -18.92
CA VAL A 320 -0.44 -27.63 -19.99
C VAL A 320 -1.43 -26.56 -19.52
N LYS A 321 -1.61 -26.40 -18.20
CA LYS A 321 -2.45 -25.39 -17.57
C LYS A 321 -1.62 -24.47 -16.68
N GLN A 322 -2.11 -23.25 -16.45
CA GLN A 322 -1.54 -22.35 -15.45
C GLN A 322 -2.35 -22.40 -14.17
N ILE A 323 -1.69 -22.59 -13.02
CA ILE A 323 -2.36 -22.63 -11.72
C ILE A 323 -1.72 -21.61 -10.79
N ILE A 324 -2.51 -20.70 -10.24
CA ILE A 324 -2.02 -19.56 -9.48
C ILE A 324 -2.75 -19.49 -8.14
N PHE A 325 -2.01 -19.61 -7.04
CA PHE A 325 -2.54 -19.55 -5.68
C PHE A 325 -2.17 -18.24 -5.02
N PHE A 326 -3.15 -17.53 -4.47
CA PHE A 326 -2.95 -16.38 -3.59
C PHE A 326 -3.34 -16.77 -2.17
N TYR A 327 -2.42 -16.57 -1.21
CA TYR A 327 -2.68 -17.01 0.16
C TYR A 327 -1.88 -16.27 1.23
N ASP A 328 -2.37 -16.35 2.46
CA ASP A 328 -1.68 -15.93 3.67
C ASP A 328 -1.41 -17.14 4.58
N ALA A 329 -0.14 -17.43 4.84
CA ALA A 329 0.23 -18.59 5.66
C ALA A 329 -0.16 -18.43 7.15
N HIS A 330 -0.35 -17.20 7.63
CA HIS A 330 -0.59 -16.89 9.04
C HIS A 330 -2.07 -16.59 9.38
N GLN A 331 -2.94 -16.41 8.38
CA GLN A 331 -4.37 -16.11 8.58
C GLN A 331 -5.31 -17.30 8.34
N ALA A 332 -5.03 -18.45 8.95
CA ALA A 332 -5.98 -19.56 8.96
C ALA A 332 -7.02 -19.36 10.09
N LEU A 333 -8.29 -19.14 9.74
CA LEU A 333 -9.41 -19.17 10.69
C LEU A 333 -9.98 -20.59 10.89
N GLY A 334 -9.42 -21.59 10.20
CA GLY A 334 -9.74 -23.03 10.34
C GLY A 334 -8.67 -23.79 11.16
N PRO A 335 -8.62 -25.13 11.10
CA PRO A 335 -7.57 -25.92 11.75
C PRO A 335 -6.21 -25.30 11.45
N LYS A 336 -5.44 -25.00 12.51
CA LYS A 336 -4.32 -24.05 12.56
C LYS A 336 -3.19 -24.28 11.53
N ASP A 337 -3.26 -25.34 10.74
CA ASP A 337 -2.21 -25.80 9.84
C ASP A 337 -2.50 -25.56 8.35
N CYS A 338 -3.71 -25.13 7.94
CA CYS A 338 -4.09 -25.02 6.52
C CYS A 338 -3.15 -24.12 5.70
N GLY A 339 -2.80 -22.94 6.22
CA GLY A 339 -1.85 -22.03 5.59
C GLY A 339 -0.43 -22.63 5.50
N ASN A 340 0.00 -23.36 6.53
CA ASN A 340 1.28 -24.05 6.54
C ASN A 340 1.32 -25.24 5.57
N LEU A 341 0.22 -26.01 5.49
CA LEU A 341 0.06 -27.11 4.55
C LEU A 341 0.11 -26.63 3.11
N LEU A 342 -0.62 -25.57 2.77
CA LEU A 342 -0.57 -24.94 1.46
C LEU A 342 0.84 -24.43 1.13
N ASN A 343 1.49 -23.79 2.10
CA ASN A 343 2.87 -23.34 1.94
C ASN A 343 3.83 -24.51 1.70
N ASN A 344 3.68 -25.61 2.43
CA ASN A 344 4.50 -26.81 2.25
C ASN A 344 4.26 -27.46 0.89
N MET A 345 3.02 -27.53 0.43
CA MET A 345 2.65 -28.05 -0.89
C MET A 345 3.33 -27.23 -2.01
N LEU A 346 3.21 -25.91 -1.99
CA LEU A 346 3.83 -25.02 -2.99
C LEU A 346 5.36 -25.05 -2.94
N ASN A 347 5.96 -25.17 -1.74
CA ASN A 347 7.39 -25.35 -1.59
C ASN A 347 7.87 -26.66 -2.22
N THR A 348 7.12 -27.76 -2.08
CA THR A 348 7.43 -29.04 -2.73
C THR A 348 7.38 -28.88 -4.25
N TYR A 349 6.37 -28.21 -4.81
CA TYR A 349 6.31 -27.93 -6.24
C TYR A 349 7.47 -27.08 -6.75
N CYS A 350 7.97 -26.14 -5.95
CA CYS A 350 9.17 -25.38 -6.30
C CYS A 350 10.42 -26.28 -6.31
N LYS A 351 10.60 -27.14 -5.31
CA LYS A 351 11.74 -28.09 -5.24
C LYS A 351 11.74 -29.07 -6.41
N ASP A 352 10.56 -29.54 -6.79
CA ASP A 352 10.36 -30.47 -7.91
C ASP A 352 10.43 -29.77 -9.28
N LYS A 353 10.73 -28.47 -9.32
CA LYS A 353 10.77 -27.64 -10.54
C LYS A 353 9.44 -27.62 -11.32
N LYS A 354 8.32 -27.86 -10.64
CA LYS A 354 6.95 -27.78 -11.18
C LYS A 354 6.36 -26.38 -11.10
N GLY A 355 6.91 -25.51 -10.25
CA GLY A 355 6.38 -24.18 -10.01
C GLY A 355 7.36 -23.18 -9.42
N LYS A 356 6.85 -21.98 -9.13
CA LYS A 356 7.56 -20.89 -8.47
C LYS A 356 6.70 -20.29 -7.36
N GLN A 357 7.35 -19.76 -6.34
CA GLN A 357 6.68 -19.06 -5.24
C GLN A 357 7.26 -17.64 -5.09
N TYR A 358 6.38 -16.68 -4.88
CA TYR A 358 6.67 -15.28 -4.64
C TYR A 358 6.14 -14.87 -3.27
N LEU A 359 6.86 -13.96 -2.61
CA LEU A 359 6.51 -13.48 -1.28
C LEU A 359 6.34 -11.95 -1.33
N LEU A 360 5.14 -11.49 -1.03
CA LEU A 360 4.81 -10.09 -0.78
C LEU A 360 5.00 -9.81 0.71
N ARG A 361 6.08 -9.13 1.05
CA ARG A 361 6.56 -9.02 2.44
C ARG A 361 5.86 -7.91 3.20
N GLU A 362 5.53 -6.83 2.51
CA GLU A 362 4.97 -5.63 3.13
C GLU A 362 3.48 -5.51 2.83
N SER A 363 2.74 -5.00 3.81
CA SER A 363 1.36 -4.59 3.58
C SER A 363 1.37 -3.19 2.96
N ILE A 364 0.74 -3.10 1.79
CA ILE A 364 0.62 -1.86 1.01
C ILE A 364 -0.54 -1.04 1.57
N ARG A 365 -1.52 -1.72 2.17
CA ARG A 365 -2.67 -1.09 2.80
C ARG A 365 -2.38 -0.49 4.17
N SER A 366 -1.49 -1.11 4.95
CA SER A 366 -1.25 -0.73 6.33
C SER A 366 -0.44 0.57 6.45
N ASN A 367 -0.99 1.62 7.06
CA ASN A 367 -0.25 2.82 7.43
C ASN A 367 1.02 2.45 8.23
N PRO A 368 2.22 2.94 7.87
CA PRO A 368 3.48 2.47 8.43
C PRO A 368 3.66 2.98 9.85
N GLU A 369 3.13 4.17 10.17
CA GLU A 369 3.04 4.70 11.52
C GLU A 369 2.12 3.82 12.39
N ILE A 370 0.91 3.49 11.93
CA ILE A 370 0.00 2.59 12.64
C ILE A 370 0.65 1.21 12.80
N SER A 371 1.26 0.66 11.75
CA SER A 371 1.93 -0.65 11.81
C SER A 371 3.12 -0.66 12.76
N ALA A 372 3.90 0.42 12.79
CA ALA A 372 4.98 0.60 13.75
C ALA A 372 4.43 0.72 15.17
N PHE A 373 3.36 1.48 15.36
CA PHE A 373 2.66 1.59 16.64
C PHE A 373 2.17 0.22 17.12
N VAL A 374 1.43 -0.53 16.31
CA VAL A 374 0.87 -1.84 16.68
C VAL A 374 1.96 -2.86 16.99
N ARG A 375 3.04 -2.90 16.20
CA ARG A 375 4.21 -3.76 16.51
C ARG A 375 4.85 -3.39 17.84
N ARG A 376 4.96 -2.09 18.14
CA ARG A 376 5.57 -1.60 19.38
C ARG A 376 4.64 -1.78 20.58
N LEU A 377 3.34 -1.64 20.41
CA LEU A 377 2.32 -1.98 21.40
C LEU A 377 2.34 -3.47 21.72
N SER A 378 2.51 -4.33 20.71
CA SER A 378 2.59 -5.78 20.92
C SER A 378 3.86 -6.19 21.67
N TYR A 379 4.98 -5.50 21.40
CA TYR A 379 6.26 -5.73 22.05
C TYR A 379 7.06 -4.42 22.16
N LEU A 380 7.21 -3.90 23.37
CA LEU A 380 7.79 -2.57 23.63
C LEU A 380 9.23 -2.40 23.14
N LYS A 381 9.97 -3.51 22.98
CA LYS A 381 11.35 -3.48 22.46
C LYS A 381 11.42 -3.36 20.93
N ASN A 382 10.30 -3.44 20.22
CA ASN A 382 10.29 -3.19 18.78
C ASN A 382 10.58 -1.71 18.51
N ILE A 383 11.67 -1.45 17.80
CA ILE A 383 12.10 -0.09 17.44
C ILE A 383 11.58 0.21 16.02
N PRO A 384 10.80 1.28 15.82
CA PRO A 384 10.40 1.72 14.48
C PRO A 384 11.61 2.04 13.58
N LYS A 385 11.41 2.03 12.25
CA LYS A 385 12.42 2.55 11.30
C LYS A 385 12.74 4.01 11.67
N LYS A 386 13.99 4.47 11.54
CA LYS A 386 14.43 5.83 11.96
C LYS A 386 13.55 6.98 11.42
N GLN A 387 12.96 6.81 10.25
CA GLN A 387 12.05 7.77 9.63
C GLN A 387 10.68 7.92 10.32
N ILE A 388 10.27 6.95 11.15
CA ILE A 388 9.00 6.96 11.88
C ILE A 388 9.24 7.58 13.24
N THR A 389 8.90 8.87 13.37
CA THR A 389 9.06 9.62 14.61
C THR A 389 7.81 9.55 15.50
N PRO A 390 7.92 9.81 16.81
CA PRO A 390 6.76 9.87 17.69
C PRO A 390 5.69 10.88 17.26
N GLU A 391 6.08 12.00 16.65
CA GLU A 391 5.14 13.00 16.11
C GLU A 391 4.33 12.44 14.94
N LEU A 392 4.96 11.65 14.07
CA LEU A 392 4.25 10.95 12.99
C LEU A 392 3.28 9.90 13.55
N LEU A 393 3.68 9.14 14.58
CA LEU A 393 2.77 8.22 15.26
C LEU A 393 1.54 8.95 15.80
N LYS A 394 1.73 10.07 16.50
CA LYS A 394 0.66 10.90 17.09
C LYS A 394 -0.28 11.51 16.04
N LYS A 395 0.19 11.68 14.79
CA LYS A 395 -0.69 12.12 13.68
C LYS A 395 -1.69 11.03 13.28
N HIS A 396 -1.38 9.75 13.46
CA HIS A 396 -2.23 8.64 13.00
C HIS A 396 -2.90 7.88 14.13
N VAL A 397 -2.37 7.95 15.34
CA VAL A 397 -2.85 7.20 16.50
C VAL A 397 -3.27 8.16 17.62
N GLU A 398 -4.51 8.03 18.07
CA GLU A 398 -5.08 8.77 19.20
C GLU A 398 -5.40 7.83 20.35
N ILE A 399 -4.92 8.16 21.54
CA ILE A 399 -5.13 7.35 22.75
C ILE A 399 -5.79 8.24 23.80
N LYS A 400 -6.82 7.72 24.48
CA LYS A 400 -7.40 8.36 25.66
C LYS A 400 -7.55 7.36 26.78
N PHE A 401 -7.21 7.79 27.99
CA PHE A 401 -7.41 7.01 29.21
C PHE A 401 -8.75 7.38 29.85
N PHE A 402 -9.44 6.36 30.35
CA PHE A 402 -10.68 6.44 31.09
C PHE A 402 -10.57 5.52 32.30
N ASN A 403 -11.11 5.93 33.45
CA ASN A 403 -11.14 5.05 34.61
C ASN A 403 -12.15 3.93 34.38
N GLU A 404 -13.31 4.27 33.82
CA GLU A 404 -14.43 3.36 33.64
C GLU A 404 -14.90 3.31 32.17
N ALA A 405 -15.50 2.18 31.78
CA ALA A 405 -15.96 1.97 30.41
C ALA A 405 -17.08 2.94 30.01
N ASP A 406 -17.96 3.31 30.96
CA ASP A 406 -19.07 4.23 30.70
C ASP A 406 -18.59 5.64 30.29
N GLU A 407 -17.46 6.10 30.84
CA GLU A 407 -16.84 7.37 30.44
C GLU A 407 -16.31 7.30 28.99
N ALA A 408 -15.78 6.14 28.60
CA ALA A 408 -15.24 5.92 27.25
C ALA A 408 -16.35 5.92 26.18
N LYS A 409 -17.58 5.49 26.51
CA LYS A 409 -18.70 5.36 25.56
C LYS A 409 -19.01 6.67 24.83
N SER A 410 -19.07 7.79 25.56
CA SER A 410 -19.35 9.09 24.97
C SER A 410 -18.29 9.51 23.95
N TRP A 411 -17.02 9.19 24.20
CA TRP A 411 -15.94 9.46 23.25
C TRP A 411 -15.96 8.51 22.06
N ILE A 412 -16.29 7.23 22.26
CA ILE A 412 -16.45 6.25 21.18
C ILE A 412 -17.57 6.67 20.23
N GLN A 413 -18.75 7.04 20.76
CA GLN A 413 -19.87 7.56 19.98
C GLN A 413 -19.49 8.84 19.20
N TYR A 414 -18.79 9.78 19.85
CA TYR A 414 -18.26 10.96 19.18
C TYR A 414 -17.35 10.60 17.98
N LYS A 415 -16.52 9.56 18.12
CA LYS A 415 -15.65 9.08 17.04
C LYS A 415 -16.45 8.38 15.94
N GLN A 416 -17.47 7.60 16.26
CA GLN A 416 -18.39 7.04 15.27
C GLN A 416 -19.05 8.14 14.42
N ASN A 417 -19.47 9.25 15.05
CA ASN A 417 -19.97 10.45 14.35
C ASN A 417 -18.91 11.16 13.47
N LYS A 418 -17.62 10.80 13.61
CA LYS A 418 -16.51 11.24 12.74
C LYS A 418 -16.05 10.14 11.77
N ASN A 419 -16.93 9.19 11.49
CA ASN A 419 -16.76 8.05 10.59
C ASN A 419 -15.71 7.04 11.06
N TYR A 420 -15.53 6.87 12.37
CA TYR A 420 -14.75 5.74 12.90
C TYR A 420 -15.64 4.51 13.00
N THR A 421 -15.12 3.38 12.52
CA THR A 421 -15.75 2.07 12.75
C THR A 421 -15.29 1.56 14.11
N PHE A 422 -16.24 1.28 15.00
CA PHE A 422 -15.95 0.70 16.30
C PHE A 422 -15.84 -0.83 16.18
N LEU A 423 -14.66 -1.37 16.45
CA LEU A 423 -14.41 -2.80 16.47
C LEU A 423 -14.33 -3.29 17.91
N ILE A 424 -15.16 -4.28 18.23
CA ILE A 424 -15.22 -4.89 19.56
C ILE A 424 -14.52 -6.26 19.49
N PRO A 425 -13.43 -6.49 20.25
CA PRO A 425 -12.87 -7.82 20.44
C PRO A 425 -13.97 -8.75 21.00
N THR A 426 -14.27 -9.83 20.30
CA THR A 426 -15.38 -10.72 20.65
C THR A 426 -14.96 -11.58 21.84
N GLY A 427 -15.41 -11.23 23.05
CA GLY A 427 -15.22 -12.08 24.22
C GLY A 427 -16.13 -13.32 24.17
N SER A 428 -15.77 -14.35 24.94
CA SER A 428 -16.44 -15.66 24.91
C SER A 428 -17.96 -15.58 25.12
N ARG A 429 -18.74 -16.42 24.39
CA ARG A 429 -20.21 -16.54 24.49
C ARG A 429 -20.76 -17.07 25.84
N PHE A 430 -19.91 -17.34 26.83
CA PHE A 430 -20.30 -18.18 27.98
C PHE A 430 -20.17 -17.51 29.37
N LEU A 431 -19.55 -16.32 29.50
CA LEU A 431 -19.42 -15.54 30.75
C LEU A 431 -19.30 -14.04 30.42
N GLN A 432 -19.52 -13.16 31.42
CA GLN A 432 -19.36 -11.70 31.30
C GLN A 432 -18.04 -11.35 30.59
N ALA A 433 -18.15 -10.88 29.35
CA ALA A 433 -17.03 -10.51 28.51
C ALA A 433 -16.76 -9.01 28.63
N SER A 434 -15.52 -8.56 28.38
CA SER A 434 -15.24 -7.11 28.33
C SER A 434 -16.07 -6.39 27.27
N SER A 435 -16.49 -7.09 26.22
CA SER A 435 -17.41 -6.61 25.19
C SER A 435 -18.79 -6.25 25.74
N ASP A 436 -19.21 -6.86 26.85
CA ASP A 436 -20.54 -6.66 27.42
C ASP A 436 -20.70 -5.23 27.95
N LYS A 437 -19.59 -4.58 28.31
CA LYS A 437 -19.51 -3.17 28.70
C LYS A 437 -19.96 -2.21 27.58
N PHE A 438 -20.04 -2.68 26.33
CA PHE A 438 -20.38 -1.89 25.14
C PHE A 438 -21.58 -2.44 24.36
N THR A 439 -22.42 -3.25 25.00
CA THR A 439 -23.62 -3.84 24.39
C THR A 439 -24.60 -2.81 23.84
N ASP A 440 -24.69 -1.64 24.47
CA ASP A 440 -25.47 -0.48 24.02
C ASP A 440 -24.94 0.17 22.74
N LEU A 441 -23.65 -0.03 22.42
CA LEU A 441 -23.03 0.41 21.17
C LEU A 441 -23.00 -0.70 20.10
N SER A 442 -23.46 -1.91 20.44
CA SER A 442 -23.27 -3.10 19.62
C SER A 442 -24.00 -3.02 18.27
N SER A 443 -25.17 -2.39 18.23
CA SER A 443 -26.00 -2.20 17.02
C SER A 443 -25.35 -1.30 15.94
N ILE A 444 -24.32 -0.55 16.31
CA ILE A 444 -23.53 0.35 15.44
C ILE A 444 -22.06 -0.13 15.37
N SER A 445 -21.75 -1.24 16.02
CA SER A 445 -20.41 -1.85 16.04
C SER A 445 -20.38 -3.06 15.12
N ILE A 446 -19.18 -3.40 14.64
CA ILE A 446 -18.97 -4.61 13.84
C ILE A 446 -18.19 -5.60 14.70
N THR A 447 -18.75 -6.79 14.92
CA THR A 447 -18.00 -7.86 15.61
C THR A 447 -16.84 -8.32 14.73
N THR A 448 -15.69 -8.66 15.33
CA THR A 448 -14.46 -9.06 14.63
C THR A 448 -14.68 -10.15 13.56
N HIS A 449 -15.70 -10.99 13.73
CA HIS A 449 -16.05 -12.15 12.91
C HIS A 449 -17.04 -11.86 11.76
N GLU A 450 -17.81 -10.77 11.81
CA GLU A 450 -18.79 -10.42 10.76
C GLU A 450 -18.15 -9.69 9.56
N PHE A 451 -16.92 -9.16 9.72
CA PHE A 451 -16.17 -8.45 8.68
C PHE A 451 -14.87 -9.19 8.33
N LEU A 452 -15.00 -10.24 7.52
CA LEU A 452 -13.88 -10.99 6.96
C LEU A 452 -13.30 -10.27 5.74
N GLY A 453 -12.28 -9.45 5.96
CA GLY A 453 -11.32 -9.04 4.91
C GLY A 453 -11.41 -7.59 4.42
N GLU A 454 -12.34 -6.78 4.94
CA GLU A 454 -12.44 -5.36 4.58
C GLU A 454 -11.81 -4.47 5.68
N GLU A 455 -10.84 -3.65 5.28
CA GLU A 455 -10.15 -2.67 6.11
C GLU A 455 -10.89 -1.32 6.09
N GLN A 456 -10.76 -0.52 7.15
CA GLN A 456 -11.49 0.75 7.29
C GLN A 456 -10.51 1.92 7.44
N ASP A 457 -10.89 3.10 6.94
CA ASP A 457 -10.02 4.28 7.03
C ASP A 457 -9.77 4.70 8.47
N LYS A 458 -10.80 4.61 9.31
CA LYS A 458 -10.74 5.04 10.70
C LYS A 458 -11.31 3.94 11.59
N ILE A 459 -10.48 3.42 12.48
CA ILE A 459 -10.86 2.41 13.47
C ILE A 459 -10.80 2.99 14.86
N ILE A 460 -11.79 2.67 15.68
CA ILE A 460 -11.73 2.81 17.13
C ILE A 460 -11.91 1.44 17.79
N THR A 461 -11.14 1.18 18.84
CA THR A 461 -11.24 0.00 19.71
C THR A 461 -10.86 0.38 21.14
N TYR A 462 -10.89 -0.57 22.08
CA TYR A 462 -10.43 -0.36 23.45
C TYR A 462 -9.39 -1.41 23.88
N ILE A 463 -8.65 -1.08 24.94
CA ILE A 463 -7.79 -1.98 25.72
C ILE A 463 -8.15 -1.75 27.18
N ASP A 464 -8.52 -2.80 27.90
CA ASP A 464 -8.90 -2.71 29.30
C ASP A 464 -7.93 -3.48 30.22
N ASP A 465 -8.33 -3.67 31.47
CA ASP A 465 -7.63 -4.39 32.52
C ASP A 465 -7.40 -5.88 32.22
N SER A 466 -8.00 -6.43 31.16
CA SER A 466 -7.70 -7.80 30.71
C SER A 466 -6.28 -7.95 30.15
N PHE A 467 -5.61 -6.86 29.79
CA PHE A 467 -4.28 -6.87 29.18
C PHE A 467 -3.16 -6.41 30.14
N PHE A 468 -1.94 -6.91 29.94
CA PHE A 468 -0.74 -6.44 30.63
C PHE A 468 0.54 -6.64 29.84
N TYR A 469 1.59 -5.91 30.22
CA TYR A 469 2.94 -6.20 29.76
C TYR A 469 3.63 -7.20 30.68
N ASN A 470 4.12 -8.31 30.12
CA ASN A 470 4.97 -9.23 30.88
C ASN A 470 6.37 -8.63 31.14
N LYS A 471 7.20 -9.32 31.94
CA LYS A 471 8.58 -8.89 32.25
C LYS A 471 9.48 -8.68 31.02
N LYS A 472 9.14 -9.26 29.87
CA LYS A 472 9.89 -9.08 28.62
C LYS A 472 9.44 -7.81 27.87
N GLY A 473 8.31 -7.20 28.24
CA GLY A 473 7.68 -6.08 27.55
C GLY A 473 6.71 -6.50 26.45
N GLN A 474 6.20 -7.73 26.48
CA GLN A 474 5.21 -8.23 25.51
C GLN A 474 3.81 -8.08 26.08
N LEU A 475 2.87 -7.60 25.25
CA LEU A 475 1.46 -7.52 25.62
C LEU A 475 0.85 -8.92 25.72
N ARG A 476 0.13 -9.19 26.81
CA ARG A 476 -0.46 -10.48 27.18
C ARG A 476 -1.83 -10.26 27.83
N VAL A 477 -2.63 -11.32 27.91
CA VAL A 477 -3.97 -11.31 28.51
C VAL A 477 -3.95 -12.08 29.84
N TYR A 478 -4.63 -11.55 30.87
CA TYR A 478 -4.69 -12.08 32.24
C TYR A 478 -5.57 -13.34 32.41
N ASN A 479 -5.88 -14.13 31.39
CA ASN A 479 -6.42 -15.48 31.63
C ASN A 479 -6.32 -16.35 30.38
N ARG A 480 -5.49 -17.40 30.42
CA ARG A 480 -5.27 -18.24 29.24
C ARG A 480 -6.44 -19.17 28.94
N THR A 481 -7.31 -19.53 29.89
CA THR A 481 -8.26 -20.63 29.68
C THR A 481 -9.44 -20.30 28.77
N ASN A 482 -9.89 -19.03 28.69
CA ASN A 482 -11.05 -18.62 27.89
C ASN A 482 -10.78 -17.50 26.85
N TYR A 483 -9.58 -16.92 26.83
CA TYR A 483 -9.22 -15.75 26.02
C TYR A 483 -8.10 -16.00 25.01
N TYR A 484 -7.92 -17.25 24.57
CA TYR A 484 -6.85 -17.66 23.63
C TYR A 484 -6.85 -16.92 22.27
N PHE A 485 -7.83 -16.04 22.02
CA PHE A 485 -7.93 -15.26 20.80
C PHE A 485 -7.89 -13.75 21.03
N LEU A 486 -7.98 -13.23 22.27
CA LEU A 486 -8.19 -11.79 22.50
C LEU A 486 -6.97 -10.94 22.09
N ASP A 487 -5.76 -11.46 22.25
CA ASP A 487 -4.52 -10.81 21.79
C ASP A 487 -4.41 -10.81 20.25
N ASN A 488 -4.77 -11.92 19.61
CA ASN A 488 -4.85 -12.01 18.15
C ASN A 488 -5.96 -11.12 17.58
N GLU A 489 -7.14 -11.08 18.20
CA GLU A 489 -8.26 -10.25 17.78
C GLU A 489 -7.97 -8.76 17.96
N LEU A 490 -7.35 -8.37 19.09
CA LEU A 490 -6.87 -7.00 19.27
C LEU A 490 -5.88 -6.64 18.16
N TYR A 491 -4.89 -7.50 17.91
CA TYR A 491 -3.92 -7.26 16.83
C TYR A 491 -4.60 -7.10 15.47
N VAL A 492 -5.57 -7.96 15.14
CA VAL A 492 -6.35 -7.86 13.90
C VAL A 492 -7.16 -6.56 13.85
N ASN A 493 -7.83 -6.17 14.93
CA ASN A 493 -8.60 -4.91 15.00
C ASN A 493 -7.71 -3.69 14.80
N LEU A 494 -6.54 -3.65 15.45
CA LEU A 494 -5.62 -2.53 15.33
C LEU A 494 -4.99 -2.43 13.93
N THR A 495 -4.75 -3.57 13.27
CA THR A 495 -4.17 -3.62 11.91
C THR A 495 -5.16 -3.32 10.79
N ARG A 496 -6.46 -3.27 11.07
CA ARG A 496 -7.51 -2.90 10.10
C ARG A 496 -7.58 -1.41 9.77
N ALA A 497 -6.91 -0.55 10.53
CA ALA A 497 -6.93 0.90 10.34
C ALA A 497 -6.01 1.36 9.20
N ARG A 498 -6.58 1.99 8.15
CA ARG A 498 -5.80 2.50 7.00
C ARG A 498 -5.26 3.91 7.18
N GLU A 499 -5.94 4.78 7.94
CA GLU A 499 -5.55 6.18 8.10
C GLU A 499 -5.46 6.64 9.55
N LYS A 500 -6.44 6.28 10.37
CA LYS A 500 -6.53 6.69 11.78
C LYS A 500 -6.91 5.52 12.69
N LEU A 501 -6.18 5.40 13.79
CA LEU A 501 -6.46 4.46 14.86
C LEU A 501 -6.74 5.22 16.15
N ALA A 502 -7.88 4.96 16.78
CA ALA A 502 -8.21 5.47 18.09
C ALA A 502 -8.32 4.31 19.09
N ILE A 503 -7.76 4.48 20.29
CA ILE A 503 -7.81 3.45 21.34
C ILE A 503 -8.26 4.09 22.66
N ALA A 504 -9.35 3.56 23.23
CA ALA A 504 -9.74 3.84 24.61
C ALA A 504 -8.97 2.90 25.55
N ILE A 505 -8.18 3.45 26.47
CA ILE A 505 -7.55 2.67 27.54
C ILE A 505 -8.42 2.78 28.78
N ILE A 506 -8.92 1.65 29.27
CA ILE A 506 -9.97 1.62 30.30
C ILE A 506 -9.42 0.93 31.54
N GLY A 507 -9.34 1.66 32.65
CA GLY A 507 -8.86 1.13 33.94
C GLY A 507 -7.41 0.64 33.95
N ASN A 508 -6.70 0.70 32.81
CA ASN A 508 -5.36 0.13 32.64
C ASN A 508 -4.29 1.22 32.49
N PHE A 509 -3.98 1.87 33.62
CA PHE A 509 -3.04 2.99 33.64
C PHE A 509 -1.61 2.60 33.24
N ASP A 510 -1.19 1.35 33.53
CA ASP A 510 0.13 0.84 33.17
C ASP A 510 0.34 0.78 31.65
N ILE A 511 -0.66 0.27 30.91
CA ILE A 511 -0.60 0.27 29.44
C ILE A 511 -0.63 1.69 28.90
N TYR A 512 -1.47 2.57 29.45
CA TYR A 512 -1.51 3.97 29.05
C TYR A 512 -0.13 4.64 29.21
N LEU A 513 0.51 4.49 30.38
CA LEU A 513 1.84 5.03 30.64
C LEU A 513 2.90 4.41 29.72
N ALA A 514 2.85 3.11 29.45
CA ALA A 514 3.76 2.46 28.52
C ALA A 514 3.64 3.06 27.11
N ILE A 515 2.42 3.33 26.63
CA ILE A 515 2.20 3.99 25.34
C ILE A 515 2.78 5.40 25.35
N VAL A 516 2.41 6.24 26.33
CA VAL A 516 2.82 7.65 26.37
C VAL A 516 4.33 7.80 26.53
N ARG A 517 4.95 7.05 27.44
CA ARG A 517 6.38 7.19 27.77
C ARG A 517 7.28 6.44 26.81
N VAL A 518 6.92 5.22 26.41
CA VAL A 518 7.81 4.37 25.60
C VAL A 518 7.53 4.55 24.12
N ILE A 519 6.26 4.50 23.69
CA ILE A 519 5.91 4.51 22.27
C ILE A 519 5.94 5.93 21.71
N PHE A 520 5.30 6.87 22.40
CA PHE A 520 5.20 8.27 22.01
C PHE A 520 6.35 9.16 22.50
N ASP A 521 7.28 8.57 23.27
CA ASP A 521 8.50 9.23 23.78
C ASP A 521 8.23 10.63 24.35
N CYS A 522 7.08 10.79 25.03
CA CYS A 522 6.79 12.00 25.79
C CYS A 522 7.62 11.94 27.07
N LYS A 523 8.82 12.53 27.03
CA LYS A 523 9.70 12.66 28.20
C LYS A 523 9.25 13.79 29.11
#